data_AF-A0A161M7A5-F1
#
_entry.id   AF-A0A161M7A5-F1
#
_cell.length_a   1.000
_cell.length_b   1.000
_cell.length_c   1.000
_cell.angle_alpha   90.00
_cell.angle_beta   90.00
_cell.angle_gamma   90.00
#
_symmetry.space_group_name_H-M   'P 1'
#
loop_
_entity.id
_entity.type
_entity.pdbx_description
1 polymer ?
#
loop_
_entity_poly.entity_id
_entity_poly.type
_entity_poly.pdbx_seq_one_letter_code
_entity_poly.pdbx_strand_id
1 'polypeptide(L)'
;PPKIPQPPPPPVYPIQPDVRFKRLPFYEIMGELLKPSSLVPVTSQCEQNTTFVFYLTPTQASEVAMNREVGPTTKNEYPVQVQMRFCLLETSCEQEDIFPTRACCESK
;
A
#
# COMPACT_ATOMS: atom_id res chain seq x y z
N PRO A 1 19.67 -1.81 30.34
CA PRO A 1 18.94 -2.84 29.55
C PRO A 1 18.66 -2.36 28.11
N PRO A 2 19.05 -3.12 27.08
CA PRO A 2 18.66 -2.80 25.70
C PRO A 2 17.14 -2.89 25.59
N LYS A 3 16.49 -1.83 25.09
CA LYS A 3 15.06 -1.86 24.75
C LYS A 3 14.89 -2.88 23.62
N ILE A 4 14.32 -4.03 23.95
CA ILE A 4 13.83 -4.98 22.95
C ILE A 4 12.85 -4.21 22.05
N PRO A 5 12.98 -4.28 20.71
CA PRO A 5 12.01 -3.65 19.82
C PRO A 5 10.62 -4.19 20.16
N GLN A 6 9.74 -3.32 20.65
CA GLN A 6 8.35 -3.71 20.86
C GLN A 6 7.73 -3.97 19.48
N PRO A 7 6.96 -5.06 19.32
CA PRO A 7 6.24 -5.30 18.08
C PRO A 7 5.28 -4.12 17.81
N PRO A 8 5.12 -3.71 16.55
CA PRO A 8 4.23 -2.62 16.20
C PRO A 8 2.81 -2.92 16.69
N PRO A 9 2.04 -1.91 17.12
CA PRO A 9 0.66 -2.10 17.54
C PRO A 9 -0.14 -2.74 16.40
N PRO A 10 -1.10 -3.63 16.72
CA PRO A 10 -1.90 -4.29 15.70
C PRO A 10 -2.69 -3.25 14.88
N PRO A 11 -2.89 -3.51 13.57
CA PRO A 11 -3.64 -2.61 12.71
C PRO A 11 -5.04 -2.37 13.27
N VAL A 12 -5.45 -1.09 13.34
CA VAL A 12 -6.75 -0.66 13.89
C VAL A 12 -7.86 -0.70 12.82
N TYR A 13 -7.54 -1.16 11.60
CA TYR A 13 -8.44 -1.18 10.45
C TYR A 13 -8.83 -2.63 10.06
N PRO A 14 -10.04 -2.85 9.50
CA PRO A 14 -10.51 -4.18 9.14
C PRO A 14 -9.73 -4.76 7.95
N ILE A 15 -9.00 -5.85 8.19
CA ILE A 15 -8.30 -6.61 7.14
C ILE A 15 -9.30 -7.46 6.36
N GLN A 16 -9.14 -7.51 5.04
CA GLN A 16 -9.99 -8.21 4.08
C GLN A 16 -9.16 -9.21 3.26
N PRO A 17 -8.82 -10.38 3.84
CA PRO A 17 -7.87 -11.32 3.22
C PRO A 17 -8.37 -11.95 1.91
N ASP A 18 -9.69 -11.97 1.70
CA ASP A 18 -10.32 -12.60 0.54
C ASP A 18 -10.37 -11.67 -0.70
N VAL A 19 -10.12 -10.37 -0.50
CA VAL A 19 -10.02 -9.41 -1.60
C VAL A 19 -8.69 -9.64 -2.31
N ARG A 20 -8.75 -9.81 -3.63
CA ARG A 20 -7.57 -10.06 -4.46
C ARG A 20 -7.58 -9.10 -5.64
N PHE A 21 -6.46 -8.44 -5.90
CA PHE A 21 -6.31 -7.58 -7.07
C PHE A 21 -5.91 -8.37 -8.31
N LYS A 22 -6.39 -7.95 -9.48
CA LYS A 22 -5.85 -8.40 -10.77
C LYS A 22 -4.38 -7.99 -10.88
N ARG A 23 -3.56 -8.89 -11.42
CA ARG A 23 -2.15 -8.60 -11.72
C ARG A 23 -2.05 -7.57 -12.83
N LEU A 24 -1.24 -6.54 -12.62
CA LEU A 24 -0.96 -5.55 -13.65
C LEU A 24 0.10 -6.13 -14.62
N PRO A 25 -0.08 -5.99 -15.94
CA PRO A 25 0.79 -6.64 -16.92
C PRO A 25 2.23 -6.11 -16.94
N PHE A 26 2.47 -4.91 -16.41
CA PHE A 26 3.79 -4.24 -16.45
C PHE A 26 4.49 -4.22 -15.08
N TYR A 27 3.89 -4.79 -14.04
CA TYR A 27 4.41 -4.73 -12.68
C TYR A 27 4.59 -6.13 -12.11
N GLU A 28 5.79 -6.41 -11.64
CA GLU A 28 6.07 -7.58 -10.82
C GLU A 28 5.82 -7.25 -9.34
N ILE A 29 5.14 -8.14 -8.62
CA ILE A 29 4.87 -7.96 -7.18
C ILE A 29 6.08 -8.51 -6.41
N MET A 30 6.92 -7.61 -5.89
CA MET A 30 8.07 -7.98 -5.05
C MET A 30 7.67 -8.30 -3.60
N GLY A 31 6.56 -7.77 -3.13
CA GLY A 31 6.05 -8.02 -1.78
C GLY A 31 4.79 -7.25 -1.47
N GLU A 32 4.05 -7.71 -0.47
CA GLU A 32 2.86 -7.03 0.04
C GLU A 32 3.21 -6.34 1.36
N LEU A 33 3.13 -5.01 1.37
CA LEU A 33 3.46 -4.19 2.54
C LEU A 33 2.28 -4.04 3.51
N LEU A 34 1.06 -4.12 2.97
CA LEU A 34 -0.18 -3.97 3.70
C LEU A 34 -1.22 -4.91 3.09
N LYS A 35 -1.87 -5.72 3.93
CA LYS A 35 -2.97 -6.59 3.51
C LYS A 35 -4.14 -5.75 3.02
N PRO A 36 -4.90 -6.19 2.00
CA PRO A 36 -6.12 -5.51 1.59
C PRO A 36 -6.99 -5.20 2.80
N SER A 37 -7.36 -3.94 2.97
CA SER A 37 -8.01 -3.43 4.17
C SER A 37 -9.15 -2.52 3.78
N SER A 38 -10.24 -2.59 4.53
CA SER A 38 -11.44 -1.82 4.23
C SER A 38 -11.26 -0.34 4.56
N LEU A 39 -11.66 0.52 3.63
CA LEU A 39 -11.84 1.96 3.87
C LEU A 39 -13.21 2.27 4.51
N VAL A 40 -14.07 1.26 4.69
CA VAL A 40 -15.41 1.45 5.27
C VAL A 40 -15.24 1.89 6.73
N PRO A 41 -15.94 2.96 7.15
CA PRO A 41 -15.85 3.47 8.51
C PRO A 41 -16.22 2.38 9.52
N VAL A 42 -15.42 2.26 10.58
CA VAL A 42 -15.81 1.47 11.76
C VAL A 42 -16.79 2.28 12.64
N THR A 43 -16.88 3.60 12.42
CA THR A 43 -17.72 4.54 13.20
C THR A 43 -18.53 5.47 12.30
N SER A 44 -19.71 5.89 12.76
CA SER A 44 -20.70 6.68 11.98
C SER A 44 -20.32 8.15 11.69
N GLN A 45 -19.05 8.54 11.83
CA GLN A 45 -18.60 9.93 11.61
C GLN A 45 -18.43 10.21 10.10
N CYS A 46 -18.74 11.44 9.67
CA CYS A 46 -18.82 11.84 8.26
C CYS A 46 -17.44 12.08 7.61
N GLU A 47 -16.44 12.50 8.38
CA GLU A 47 -15.06 12.74 7.92
C GLU A 47 -14.14 11.69 8.51
N GLN A 48 -13.50 10.89 7.65
CA GLN A 48 -12.68 9.76 8.05
C GLN A 48 -11.25 9.99 7.60
N ASN A 49 -10.38 10.28 8.56
CA ASN A 49 -8.95 10.32 8.35
C ASN A 49 -8.36 9.00 8.83
N THR A 50 -8.40 7.97 7.96
CA THR A 50 -7.86 6.65 8.28
C THR A 50 -6.37 6.60 7.98
N THR A 51 -5.56 6.35 9.01
CA THR A 51 -4.11 6.19 8.85
C THR A 51 -3.76 4.72 8.65
N PHE A 52 -3.12 4.41 7.53
CA PHE A 52 -2.52 3.11 7.26
C PHE A 52 -1.02 3.20 7.47
N VAL A 53 -0.45 2.24 8.20
CA VAL A 53 0.98 2.18 8.51
C VAL A 53 1.54 0.88 7.98
N PHE A 54 2.63 0.98 7.23
CA PHE A 54 3.45 -0.15 6.79
C PHE A 54 4.92 0.17 7.02
N TYR A 55 5.75 -0.85 7.01
CA TYR A 55 7.19 -0.71 7.18
C TYR A 55 7.90 -1.43 6.04
N LEU A 56 8.99 -0.84 5.58
CA LEU A 56 9.91 -1.49 4.67
C LEU A 56 10.99 -2.21 5.49
N THR A 57 11.39 -3.40 5.04
CA THR A 57 12.66 -3.97 5.52
C THR A 57 13.83 -3.10 5.04
N PRO A 58 15.00 -3.14 5.70
CA PRO A 58 16.17 -2.41 5.24
C PRO A 58 16.51 -2.71 3.77
N THR A 59 16.37 -3.97 3.35
CA THR A 59 16.59 -4.39 1.97
C THR A 59 15.60 -3.74 1.02
N GLN A 60 14.29 -3.78 1.32
CA GLN A 60 13.27 -3.12 0.49
C GLN A 60 13.49 -1.61 0.38
N ALA A 61 13.86 -0.96 1.49
CA ALA A 61 14.17 0.46 1.50
C ALA A 61 15.38 0.79 0.62
N SER A 62 16.44 -0.03 0.68
CA SER A 62 17.60 0.09 -0.22
C SER A 62 17.21 -0.13 -1.68
N GLU A 63 16.40 -1.15 -1.98
CA GLU A 63 15.96 -1.45 -3.35
C GLU A 63 15.16 -0.29 -3.94
N VAL A 64 14.20 0.27 -3.19
CA VAL A 64 13.40 1.43 -3.62
C VAL A 64 14.28 2.68 -3.80
N ALA A 65 15.23 2.92 -2.89
CA ALA A 65 16.05 4.13 -2.91
C ALA A 65 17.16 4.11 -3.97
N MET A 66 17.73 2.93 -4.25
CA MET A 66 18.95 2.79 -5.05
C MET A 66 18.68 2.38 -6.50
N ASN A 67 17.55 1.72 -6.80
CA ASN A 67 17.18 1.39 -8.18
C ASN A 67 16.54 2.60 -8.87
N ARG A 68 17.35 3.63 -9.09
CA ARG A 68 16.98 4.81 -9.88
C ARG A 68 17.72 4.78 -11.20
N GLU A 69 16.98 4.68 -12.29
CA GLU A 69 17.56 4.79 -13.62
C GLU A 69 17.45 6.23 -14.11
N VAL A 70 18.60 6.91 -14.17
CA VAL A 70 18.70 8.27 -14.71
C VAL A 70 19.13 8.16 -16.17
N GLY A 71 18.14 8.19 -17.06
CA GLY A 71 18.38 8.24 -18.49
C GLY A 71 19.06 9.56 -18.90
N PRO A 72 19.98 9.56 -19.89
CA PRO A 72 20.68 10.77 -20.34
C PRO A 72 19.77 11.80 -21.03
N THR A 73 18.54 11.41 -21.41
CA THR A 73 17.59 12.25 -22.18
C THR A 73 16.12 12.14 -21.74
N THR A 74 15.81 11.33 -20.73
CA THR A 74 14.43 10.93 -20.38
C THR A 74 14.11 11.15 -18.90
N LYS A 75 12.82 11.19 -18.58
CA LYS A 75 12.30 11.27 -17.20
C LYS A 75 12.95 10.16 -16.35
N ASN A 76 13.32 10.47 -15.11
CA ASN A 76 13.82 9.45 -14.16
C ASN A 76 12.86 8.26 -14.12
N GLU A 77 13.39 7.04 -14.24
CA GLU A 77 12.62 5.80 -14.07
C GLU A 77 12.92 5.20 -12.70
N TYR A 78 11.86 4.79 -12.01
CA TYR A 78 11.91 4.13 -10.71
C TYR A 78 11.32 2.73 -10.87
N PRO A 79 12.12 1.76 -11.38
CA PRO A 79 11.65 0.40 -11.64
C PRO A 79 11.14 -0.29 -10.37
N VAL A 80 11.71 0.02 -9.21
CA VAL A 80 11.23 -0.46 -7.92
C VAL A 80 10.44 0.65 -7.23
N GLN A 81 9.18 0.36 -6.89
CA GLN A 81 8.28 1.35 -6.29
C GLN A 81 7.32 0.73 -5.29
N VAL A 82 6.87 1.56 -4.36
CA VAL A 82 5.72 1.24 -3.50
C VAL A 82 4.45 1.68 -4.22
N GLN A 83 3.55 0.74 -4.49
CA GLN A 83 2.30 1.01 -5.18
C GLN A 83 1.10 0.87 -4.23
N MET A 84 0.35 1.96 -4.08
CA MET A 84 -0.94 1.95 -3.40
C MET A 84 -2.06 1.72 -4.42
N ARG A 85 -2.94 0.76 -4.15
CA ARG A 85 -4.05 0.37 -5.02
C ARG A 85 -5.37 0.43 -4.27
N PHE A 86 -6.43 0.80 -4.98
CA PHE A 86 -7.80 0.86 -4.46
C PHE A 86 -8.70 -0.01 -5.32
N CYS A 87 -9.68 -0.65 -4.70
CA CYS A 87 -10.69 -1.41 -5.42
C CYS A 87 -12.02 -1.38 -4.68
N LEU A 88 -13.03 -2.00 -5.29
CA LEU A 88 -14.29 -2.26 -4.62
C LEU A 88 -14.11 -3.36 -3.56
N LEU A 89 -14.92 -3.28 -2.52
CA LEU A 89 -14.97 -4.31 -1.47
C LEU A 89 -15.80 -5.51 -1.96
N GLU A 90 -15.23 -6.27 -2.88
CA GLU A 90 -15.83 -7.48 -3.46
C GLU A 90 -14.85 -8.65 -3.42
N THR A 91 -15.38 -9.86 -3.15
CA THR A 91 -14.59 -11.09 -2.97
C THR A 91 -14.94 -12.19 -3.97
N SER A 92 -15.94 -11.94 -4.84
CA SER A 92 -16.42 -12.89 -5.84
C SER A 92 -15.44 -13.09 -7.00
N CYS A 93 -14.58 -12.10 -7.27
CA CYS A 93 -13.60 -12.11 -8.37
C CYS A 93 -12.37 -11.27 -8.05
N GLU A 94 -11.34 -11.38 -8.89
CA GLU A 94 -10.20 -10.48 -8.82
C GLU A 94 -10.60 -9.06 -9.23
N GLN A 95 -10.17 -8.09 -8.43
CA GLN A 95 -10.59 -6.71 -8.51
C GLN A 95 -9.69 -5.87 -9.42
N GLU A 96 -10.30 -4.96 -10.16
CA GLU A 96 -9.60 -3.90 -10.91
C GLU A 96 -9.33 -2.68 -10.01
N ASP A 97 -8.44 -1.80 -10.48
CA ASP A 97 -8.14 -0.56 -9.78
C ASP A 97 -9.28 0.45 -9.95
N ILE A 98 -9.90 0.82 -8.84
CA ILE A 98 -11.00 1.79 -8.78
C ILE A 98 -10.71 2.79 -7.67
N PHE A 99 -10.39 4.02 -8.06
CA PHE A 99 -10.12 5.10 -7.11
C PHE A 99 -11.42 5.64 -6.49
N PRO A 100 -11.46 5.90 -5.17
CA PRO A 100 -12.63 6.50 -4.55
C PRO A 100 -12.80 7.96 -4.99
N THR A 101 -14.02 8.37 -5.36
CA THR A 101 -14.32 9.71 -5.91
C THR A 101 -13.97 10.88 -4.98
N ARG A 102 -13.86 10.63 -3.67
CA ARG A 102 -13.61 11.66 -2.65
C ARG A 102 -12.42 11.36 -1.75
N ALA A 103 -11.52 10.47 -2.16
CA ALA A 103 -10.33 10.17 -1.37
C ALA A 103 -9.24 11.23 -1.59
N CYS A 104 -8.71 11.77 -0.49
CA CYS A 104 -7.45 12.49 -0.47
C CYS A 104 -6.42 11.62 0.24
N CYS A 105 -5.28 11.36 -0.40
CA CYS A 105 -4.21 10.55 0.16
C CYS A 105 -2.97 11.42 0.37
N GLU A 106 -2.40 11.35 1.56
CA GLU A 106 -1.17 12.05 1.92
C GLU A 106 -0.20 11.03 2.51
N SER A 107 1.01 10.92 1.93
CA SER A 107 2.12 10.22 2.56
C SER A 107 2.78 11.15 3.58
N LYS A 108 2.86 10.73 4.84
CA LYS A 108 3.59 11.42 5.89
C LYS A 108 5.01 10.89 6.04
#